data_AF-A0A0F9JSQ2-F1
#
_entry.id   AF-A0A0F9JSQ2-F1
#
_cell.length_a   1.000
_cell.length_b   1.000
_cell.length_c   1.000
_cell.angle_alpha   90.00
_cell.angle_beta   90.00
_cell.angle_gamma   90.00
#
_symmetry.space_group_name_H-M   'P 1'
#
loop_
_entity.id
_entity.type
_entity.pdbx_description
1 polymer ?
#
loop_
_entity_poly.entity_id
_entity_poly.type
_entity_poly.pdbx_seq_one_letter_code
_entity_poly.pdbx_strand_id
1 'polypeptide(L)'
;MSIENQKTEEMEVFEKETGRHAIWHGTITESFKKWKNKKVDFVQEKERITTLVTADQKKKWQNFVDKYEISTISKLIRNAVENYIENGPKLSYLNNISNLSKDLKTPLTPIKGFSQLIIDNYSDQMDPGLLSKMKEIYTQSQKLEDKINEILSILEPEKSKEKYDILIVDNDDSTITVLEDFFEFNGYACKGMSNGTKALEELKRYTPKLILISIILPDIKGNDVSDKIRSYKNFKDIPLFYITVLSETEAIKITNKTKATGYFLKPFNFTELKRLFRYL
;
A
#
# COMPACT_ATOMS: atom_id res chain seq x y z
N MET A 1 -19.12 35.01 30.32
CA MET A 1 -20.24 35.53 29.50
C MET A 1 -19.90 35.28 28.05
N SER A 2 -20.62 34.34 27.44
CA SER A 2 -20.49 33.92 26.05
C SER A 2 -20.84 35.10 25.13
N ILE A 3 -20.00 35.36 24.11
CA ILE A 3 -20.32 36.30 23.03
C ILE A 3 -21.23 35.56 22.04
N GLU A 4 -22.37 35.09 22.53
CA GLU A 4 -23.52 34.71 21.71
C GLU A 4 -24.44 35.93 21.67
N ASN A 5 -24.82 36.32 20.46
CA ASN A 5 -25.70 37.45 20.13
C ASN A 5 -25.03 38.82 20.14
N GLN A 6 -24.57 39.22 18.97
CA GLN A 6 -25.17 40.38 18.28
C GLN A 6 -24.84 40.26 16.79
N LYS A 7 -25.69 39.55 16.04
CA LYS A 7 -25.74 39.77 14.58
C LYS A 7 -26.12 41.23 14.39
N THR A 8 -25.34 41.96 13.61
CA THR A 8 -25.70 43.34 13.27
C THR A 8 -26.88 43.34 12.30
N GLU A 9 -27.64 44.43 12.24
CA GLU A 9 -28.78 44.56 11.32
C GLU A 9 -28.36 44.31 9.85
N GLU A 10 -27.14 44.73 9.48
CA GLU A 10 -26.51 44.41 8.19
C GLU A 10 -26.33 42.91 7.94
N MET A 11 -25.99 42.12 8.97
CA MET A 11 -25.83 40.67 8.85
C MET A 11 -27.16 39.99 8.56
N GLU A 12 -28.24 40.43 9.20
CA GLU A 12 -29.58 39.88 8.97
C GLU A 12 -30.08 40.22 7.56
N VAL A 13 -29.82 41.45 7.10
CA VAL A 13 -30.11 41.87 5.71
C VAL A 13 -29.35 41.01 4.71
N PHE A 14 -28.05 40.78 4.92
CA PHE A 14 -27.25 39.90 4.07
C PHE A 14 -27.77 38.46 4.02
N GLU A 15 -28.11 37.88 5.18
CA GLU A 15 -28.62 36.52 5.26
C GLU A 15 -29.96 36.40 4.51
N LYS A 16 -30.82 37.42 4.61
CA LYS A 16 -32.12 37.48 3.91
C LYS A 16 -31.96 37.67 2.40
N GLU A 17 -31.04 38.53 1.95
CA GLU A 17 -30.81 38.81 0.53
C GLU A 17 -30.10 37.66 -0.20
N THR A 18 -29.16 36.99 0.47
CA THR A 18 -28.26 36.02 -0.19
C THR A 18 -28.56 34.57 0.16
N GLY A 19 -29.34 34.30 1.22
CA GLY A 19 -29.59 32.96 1.76
C GLY A 19 -28.35 32.30 2.38
N ARG A 20 -27.27 33.06 2.62
CA ARG A 20 -26.01 32.57 3.21
C ARG A 20 -25.83 33.12 4.61
N HIS A 21 -25.24 32.35 5.52
CA HIS A 21 -24.98 32.80 6.89
C HIS A 21 -23.87 33.86 6.96
N ALA A 22 -24.13 34.93 7.71
CA ALA A 22 -23.17 35.99 7.98
C ALA A 22 -22.10 35.56 9.01
N ILE A 23 -22.48 34.65 9.90
CA ILE A 23 -21.59 34.04 10.90
C ILE A 23 -21.68 32.53 10.76
N TRP A 24 -20.53 31.86 10.68
CA TRP A 24 -20.42 30.41 10.66
C TRP A 24 -19.38 29.96 11.69
N HIS A 25 -19.76 29.06 12.61
CA HIS A 25 -18.95 28.64 13.76
C HIS A 25 -18.28 29.80 14.51
N GLY A 26 -19.06 30.84 14.84
CA GLY A 26 -18.57 32.00 15.60
C GLY A 26 -17.67 32.96 14.81
N THR A 27 -17.41 32.70 13.52
CA THR A 27 -16.57 33.56 12.68
C THR A 27 -17.40 34.27 11.61
N ILE A 28 -17.14 35.57 11.41
CA ILE A 28 -17.78 36.36 10.34
C ILE A 28 -17.32 35.83 8.98
N THR A 29 -18.26 35.46 8.13
CA THR A 29 -17.95 34.84 6.84
C THR A 29 -17.36 35.85 5.86
N GLU A 30 -16.39 35.39 5.04
CA GLU A 30 -15.83 36.19 3.95
C GLU A 30 -16.91 36.67 2.96
N SER A 31 -18.00 35.91 2.82
CA SER A 31 -19.14 36.29 1.99
C SER A 31 -19.81 37.57 2.51
N PHE A 32 -20.05 37.64 3.83
CA PHE A 32 -20.59 38.83 4.46
C PHE A 32 -19.62 40.01 4.40
N LYS A 33 -18.32 39.79 4.67
CA LYS A 33 -17.31 40.86 4.56
C LYS A 33 -17.23 41.45 3.16
N LYS A 34 -17.34 40.60 2.12
CA LYS A 34 -17.34 41.05 0.72
C LYS A 34 -18.62 41.81 0.36
N TRP A 35 -19.79 41.32 0.78
CA TRP A 35 -21.07 42.02 0.60
C TRP A 35 -21.08 43.38 1.32
N LYS A 36 -20.49 43.45 2.51
CA LYS A 36 -20.37 44.69 3.29
C LYS A 36 -19.41 45.70 2.64
N ASN A 37 -18.25 45.24 2.15
CA ASN A 37 -17.19 46.14 1.67
C ASN A 37 -17.39 46.66 0.24
N LYS A 38 -18.19 45.98 -0.58
CA LYS A 38 -18.62 46.46 -1.90
C LYS A 38 -20.03 45.93 -2.08
N LYS A 39 -20.96 46.76 -2.55
CA LYS A 39 -22.28 46.33 -3.07
C LYS A 39 -22.07 45.38 -4.26
N VAL A 40 -21.58 44.17 -3.99
CA VAL A 40 -21.48 43.08 -4.96
C VAL A 40 -22.90 42.56 -5.05
N ASP A 41 -23.56 42.94 -6.13
CA ASP A 41 -24.87 42.42 -6.46
C ASP A 41 -24.70 40.93 -6.84
N PHE A 42 -24.70 40.07 -5.82
CA PHE A 42 -24.61 38.63 -5.98
C PHE A 42 -25.76 38.09 -6.86
N VAL A 43 -26.87 38.84 -6.99
CA VAL A 43 -27.98 38.49 -7.87
C VAL A 43 -27.54 38.68 -9.33
N GLN A 44 -26.92 39.80 -9.70
CA GLN A 44 -26.42 40.02 -11.06
C GLN A 44 -25.37 38.99 -11.51
N GLU A 45 -24.49 38.54 -10.61
CA GLU A 45 -23.44 37.57 -10.97
C GLU A 45 -24.01 36.15 -11.14
N LYS A 46 -25.02 35.80 -10.32
CA LYS A 46 -25.79 34.56 -10.46
C LYS A 46 -26.65 34.59 -11.73
N GLU A 47 -27.27 35.72 -12.05
CA GLU A 47 -28.05 35.96 -13.28
C GLU A 47 -27.17 35.90 -14.53
N ARG A 48 -25.95 36.45 -14.50
CA ARG A 48 -24.97 36.34 -15.61
C ARG A 48 -24.59 34.90 -15.92
N ILE A 49 -24.37 34.08 -14.91
CA ILE A 49 -24.04 32.65 -15.13
C ILE A 49 -25.28 31.87 -15.58
N THR A 50 -26.47 32.20 -15.06
CA THR A 50 -27.71 31.53 -15.48
C THR A 50 -28.21 31.96 -16.86
N THR A 51 -27.82 33.13 -17.39
CA THR A 51 -28.13 33.53 -18.78
C THR A 51 -27.21 32.86 -19.81
N LEU A 52 -26.01 32.42 -19.40
CA LEU A 52 -25.05 31.73 -20.27
C LEU A 52 -25.37 30.23 -20.46
N VAL A 53 -26.35 29.69 -19.73
CA VAL A 53 -26.72 28.27 -19.76
C VAL A 53 -28.14 28.15 -20.33
N THR A 54 -28.28 27.42 -21.43
CA THR A 54 -29.58 27.22 -22.10
C THR A 54 -30.58 26.54 -21.16
N ALA A 55 -31.89 26.78 -21.38
CA ALA A 55 -32.95 26.15 -20.60
C ALA A 55 -32.86 24.61 -20.62
N ASP A 56 -32.43 24.03 -21.75
CA ASP A 56 -32.17 22.60 -21.89
C ASP A 56 -31.06 22.11 -20.95
N GLN A 57 -29.94 22.85 -20.87
CA GLN A 57 -28.84 22.51 -19.96
C GLN A 57 -29.24 22.62 -18.49
N LYS A 58 -30.06 23.62 -18.13
CA LYS A 58 -30.64 23.73 -16.78
C LYS A 58 -31.51 22.53 -16.45
N LYS A 59 -32.37 22.10 -17.38
CA LYS A 59 -33.23 20.93 -17.21
C LYS A 59 -32.43 19.63 -17.08
N LYS A 60 -31.37 19.47 -17.88
CA LYS A 60 -30.42 18.34 -17.75
C LYS A 60 -29.76 18.30 -16.37
N TRP A 61 -29.32 19.46 -15.87
CA TRP A 61 -28.75 19.56 -14.53
C TRP A 61 -29.77 19.24 -13.44
N GLN A 62 -30.99 19.77 -13.52
CA GLN A 62 -32.05 19.47 -12.54
C GLN A 62 -32.37 17.97 -12.52
N ASN A 63 -32.55 17.35 -13.69
CA ASN A 63 -32.78 15.92 -13.80
C ASN A 63 -31.61 15.10 -13.22
N PHE A 64 -30.36 15.56 -13.39
CA PHE A 64 -29.19 14.92 -12.79
C PHE A 64 -29.21 15.01 -11.27
N VAL A 65 -29.50 16.20 -10.73
CA VAL A 65 -29.61 16.42 -9.27
C VAL A 65 -30.68 15.52 -8.67
N ASP A 66 -31.85 15.44 -9.29
CA ASP A 66 -32.98 14.65 -8.81
C ASP A 66 -32.70 13.14 -8.93
N LYS A 67 -32.11 12.70 -10.04
CA LYS A 67 -31.82 11.27 -10.28
C LYS A 67 -30.76 10.70 -9.35
N TYR A 68 -29.75 11.48 -8.99
CA TYR A 68 -28.61 11.02 -8.21
C TYR A 68 -28.58 11.59 -6.77
N GLU A 69 -29.61 12.38 -6.41
CA GLU A 69 -29.73 13.10 -5.13
C GLU A 69 -28.51 14.02 -4.82
N ILE A 70 -27.88 14.58 -5.85
CA ILE A 70 -26.65 15.36 -5.73
C ILE A 70 -26.98 16.86 -5.76
N SER A 71 -27.34 17.41 -4.60
CA SER A 71 -27.74 18.83 -4.48
C SER A 71 -26.59 19.83 -4.55
N THR A 72 -25.33 19.38 -4.40
CA THR A 72 -24.15 20.24 -4.39
C THR A 72 -22.94 19.54 -5.01
N ILE A 73 -22.02 20.34 -5.57
CA ILE A 73 -20.70 19.86 -6.04
C ILE A 73 -19.93 19.17 -4.91
N SER A 74 -20.03 19.66 -3.67
CA SER A 74 -19.38 19.04 -2.52
C SER A 74 -19.94 17.66 -2.16
N LYS A 75 -21.23 17.39 -2.44
CA LYS A 75 -21.82 16.05 -2.29
C LYS A 75 -21.35 15.13 -3.42
N LEU A 76 -21.27 15.64 -4.66
CA LEU A 76 -20.72 14.90 -5.81
C LEU A 76 -19.28 14.43 -5.56
N ILE A 77 -18.42 15.34 -5.08
CA ILE A 77 -17.01 15.05 -4.81
C ILE A 77 -16.89 13.98 -3.72
N ARG A 78 -17.65 14.09 -2.63
CA ARG A 78 -17.62 13.09 -1.55
C ARG A 78 -18.02 11.72 -2.04
N ASN A 79 -19.15 11.61 -2.75
CA ASN A 79 -19.60 10.32 -3.30
C ASN A 79 -18.61 9.75 -4.32
N ALA A 80 -17.96 10.59 -5.13
CA ALA A 80 -16.95 10.13 -6.08
C ALA A 80 -15.68 9.61 -5.39
N VAL A 81 -15.24 10.27 -4.30
CA VAL A 81 -14.10 9.84 -3.49
C VAL A 81 -14.42 8.55 -2.75
N GLU A 82 -15.59 8.44 -2.13
CA GLU A 82 -16.05 7.20 -1.48
C GLU A 82 -16.10 6.04 -2.47
N ASN A 83 -16.67 6.27 -3.66
CA ASN A 83 -16.69 5.27 -4.73
C ASN A 83 -15.28 4.91 -5.22
N TYR A 84 -14.35 5.87 -5.34
CA TYR A 84 -12.96 5.56 -5.69
C TYR A 84 -12.24 4.78 -4.58
N ILE A 85 -12.54 5.03 -3.31
CA ILE A 85 -11.99 4.25 -2.19
C ILE A 85 -12.53 2.80 -2.22
N GLU A 86 -13.82 2.64 -2.52
CA GLU A 86 -14.49 1.33 -2.53
C GLU A 86 -14.19 0.52 -3.80
N ASN A 87 -14.20 1.16 -4.96
CA ASN A 87 -14.20 0.56 -6.30
C ASN A 87 -13.08 1.07 -7.21
N GLY A 88 -12.20 1.94 -6.73
CA GLY A 88 -11.02 2.37 -7.47
C GLY A 88 -10.08 1.19 -7.77
N PRO A 89 -9.16 1.35 -8.73
CA PRO A 89 -8.28 0.27 -9.15
C PRO A 89 -7.42 -0.23 -7.97
N LYS A 90 -7.72 -1.43 -7.47
CA LYS A 90 -6.83 -2.15 -6.54
C LYS A 90 -5.73 -2.84 -7.37
N LEU A 91 -4.47 -2.52 -7.05
CA LEU A 91 -3.28 -3.34 -7.36
C LEU A 91 -2.80 -3.46 -8.83
N SER A 92 -2.99 -2.47 -9.71
CA SER A 92 -2.37 -2.49 -11.07
C SER A 92 -1.12 -1.60 -11.22
N TYR A 93 -0.97 -0.56 -10.40
CA TYR A 93 0.18 0.36 -10.46
C TYR A 93 1.48 -0.23 -9.88
N LEU A 94 1.40 -1.07 -8.85
CA LEU A 94 2.57 -1.65 -8.19
C LEU A 94 3.30 -2.67 -9.08
N ASN A 95 2.55 -3.46 -9.86
CA ASN A 95 3.10 -4.35 -10.87
C ASN A 95 3.86 -3.56 -11.94
N ASN A 96 3.38 -2.37 -12.31
CA ASN A 96 4.04 -1.51 -13.30
C ASN A 96 5.32 -0.87 -12.77
N ILE A 97 5.39 -0.49 -11.49
CA ILE A 97 6.61 0.10 -10.89
C ILE A 97 7.71 -0.96 -10.72
N SER A 98 7.36 -2.17 -10.30
CA SER A 98 8.32 -3.28 -10.21
C SER A 98 8.88 -3.66 -11.59
N ASN A 99 8.03 -3.68 -12.62
CA ASN A 99 8.45 -3.93 -13.99
C ASN A 99 9.32 -2.79 -14.52
N LEU A 100 8.94 -1.52 -14.28
CA LEU A 100 9.72 -0.35 -14.68
C LEU A 100 11.12 -0.32 -14.03
N SER A 101 11.20 -0.65 -12.74
CA SER A 101 12.48 -0.77 -12.02
C SER A 101 13.41 -1.79 -12.68
N LYS A 102 12.86 -2.97 -12.99
CA LYS A 102 13.59 -4.04 -13.68
C LYS A 102 14.04 -3.60 -15.07
N ASP A 103 13.14 -3.00 -15.85
CA ASP A 103 13.40 -2.54 -17.22
C ASP A 103 14.47 -1.45 -17.29
N LEU A 104 14.61 -0.62 -16.23
CA LEU A 104 15.66 0.39 -16.13
C LEU A 104 16.98 -0.18 -15.59
N LYS A 105 16.96 -1.12 -14.64
CA LYS A 105 18.17 -1.72 -14.04
C LYS A 105 18.86 -2.73 -14.96
N THR A 106 18.10 -3.49 -15.73
CA THR A 106 18.64 -4.50 -16.66
C THR A 106 19.63 -3.93 -17.68
N PRO A 107 19.34 -2.83 -18.40
CA PRO A 107 20.32 -2.21 -19.31
C PRO A 107 21.45 -1.45 -18.58
N LEU A 108 21.21 -0.98 -17.35
CA LEU A 108 22.21 -0.23 -16.57
C LEU A 108 23.30 -1.14 -15.98
N THR A 109 22.95 -2.36 -15.60
CA THR A 109 23.84 -3.36 -15.01
C THR A 109 25.05 -3.70 -15.90
N PRO A 110 24.90 -4.01 -17.20
CA PRO A 110 26.04 -4.24 -18.08
C PRO A 110 26.86 -2.95 -18.33
N ILE A 111 26.23 -1.77 -18.41
CA ILE A 111 26.97 -0.50 -18.58
C ILE A 111 27.89 -0.25 -17.38
N LYS A 112 27.37 -0.40 -16.17
CA LYS A 112 28.13 -0.28 -14.92
C LYS A 112 29.19 -1.38 -14.79
N GLY A 113 28.80 -2.63 -15.05
CA GLY A 113 29.67 -3.79 -14.93
C GLY A 113 30.85 -3.77 -15.92
N PHE A 114 30.59 -3.53 -17.21
CA PHE A 114 31.64 -3.45 -18.22
C PHE A 114 32.52 -2.23 -18.05
N SER A 115 31.96 -1.06 -17.67
CA SER A 115 32.79 0.11 -17.38
C SER A 115 33.72 -0.13 -16.19
N GLN A 116 33.23 -0.77 -15.13
CA GLN A 116 34.05 -1.16 -13.98
C GLN A 116 35.13 -2.18 -14.37
N LEU A 117 34.77 -3.24 -15.10
CA LEU A 117 35.73 -4.26 -15.56
C LEU A 117 36.82 -3.69 -16.47
N ILE A 118 36.49 -2.73 -17.33
CA ILE A 118 37.47 -2.06 -18.18
C ILE A 118 38.40 -1.19 -17.35
N ILE A 119 37.87 -0.44 -16.37
CA ILE A 119 38.68 0.35 -15.45
C ILE A 119 39.62 -0.56 -14.65
N ASP A 120 39.13 -1.67 -14.11
CA ASP A 120 39.92 -2.54 -13.21
C ASP A 120 41.00 -3.34 -13.94
N ASN A 121 40.73 -3.80 -15.15
CA ASN A 121 41.64 -4.72 -15.85
C ASN A 121 42.51 -4.05 -16.91
N TYR A 122 42.16 -2.83 -17.36
CA TYR A 122 42.84 -2.17 -18.48
C TYR A 122 43.25 -0.72 -18.19
N SER A 123 43.09 -0.22 -16.95
CA SER A 123 43.47 1.16 -16.59
C SER A 123 44.89 1.53 -16.98
N ASP A 124 45.82 0.59 -16.79
CA ASP A 124 47.26 0.85 -16.90
C ASP A 124 47.74 0.91 -18.36
N GLN A 125 46.90 0.43 -19.29
CA GLN A 125 47.18 0.39 -20.73
C GLN A 125 46.35 1.41 -21.50
N MET A 126 45.49 2.17 -20.82
CA MET A 126 44.59 3.14 -21.44
C MET A 126 45.19 4.53 -21.50
N ASP A 127 44.88 5.24 -22.58
CA ASP A 127 45.09 6.68 -22.66
C ASP A 127 44.39 7.40 -21.49
N PRO A 128 45.05 8.35 -20.80
CA PRO A 128 44.49 9.04 -19.64
C PRO A 128 43.15 9.75 -19.93
N GLY A 129 42.96 10.26 -21.15
CA GLY A 129 41.70 10.88 -21.57
C GLY A 129 40.58 9.86 -21.70
N LEU A 130 40.87 8.68 -22.25
CA LEU A 130 39.91 7.59 -22.34
C LEU A 130 39.56 6.99 -20.97
N LEU A 131 40.56 6.83 -20.08
CA LEU A 131 40.35 6.37 -18.71
C LEU A 131 39.44 7.34 -17.93
N SER A 132 39.63 8.65 -18.12
CA SER A 132 38.77 9.68 -17.51
C SER A 132 37.31 9.53 -17.96
N LYS A 133 37.08 9.35 -19.26
CA LYS A 133 35.73 9.12 -19.82
C LYS A 133 35.08 7.83 -19.30
N MET A 134 35.86 6.75 -19.15
CA MET A 134 35.34 5.50 -18.60
C MET A 134 34.94 5.65 -17.12
N LYS A 135 35.76 6.32 -16.32
CA LYS A 135 35.43 6.66 -14.92
C LYS A 135 34.18 7.55 -14.83
N GLU A 136 34.02 8.48 -15.78
CA GLU A 136 32.82 9.31 -15.88
C GLU A 136 31.58 8.46 -16.19
N ILE A 137 31.63 7.56 -17.18
CA ILE A 137 30.53 6.62 -17.51
C ILE A 137 30.14 5.79 -16.29
N TYR A 138 31.13 5.21 -15.59
CA TYR A 138 30.88 4.44 -14.38
C TYR A 138 30.21 5.28 -13.28
N THR A 139 30.75 6.46 -13.00
CA THR A 139 30.22 7.38 -11.98
C THR A 139 28.80 7.83 -12.32
N GLN A 140 28.52 8.16 -13.59
CA GLN A 140 27.17 8.55 -14.02
C GLN A 140 26.19 7.38 -13.97
N SER A 141 26.64 6.15 -14.25
CA SER A 141 25.80 4.95 -14.13
C SER A 141 25.37 4.70 -12.68
N GLN A 142 26.28 4.90 -11.71
CA GLN A 142 25.96 4.82 -10.27
C GLN A 142 24.97 5.90 -9.85
N LYS A 143 25.22 7.16 -10.22
CA LYS A 143 24.31 8.28 -9.92
C LYS A 143 22.91 8.05 -10.49
N LEU A 144 22.81 7.46 -11.67
CA LEU A 144 21.51 7.13 -12.28
C LEU A 144 20.81 6.00 -11.51
N GLU A 145 21.55 4.97 -11.11
CA GLU A 145 21.03 3.89 -10.26
C GLU A 145 20.48 4.42 -8.92
N ASP A 146 21.22 5.32 -8.28
CA ASP A 146 20.82 5.94 -7.02
C ASP A 146 19.54 6.77 -7.18
N LYS A 147 19.43 7.57 -8.24
CA LYS A 147 18.21 8.32 -8.57
C LYS A 147 17.02 7.42 -8.87
N ILE A 148 17.24 6.31 -9.57
CA ILE A 148 16.19 5.30 -9.79
C ILE A 148 15.72 4.75 -8.44
N ASN A 149 16.64 4.38 -7.55
CA ASN A 149 16.30 3.88 -6.22
C ASN A 149 15.59 4.94 -5.36
N GLU A 150 16.00 6.21 -5.44
CA GLU A 150 15.35 7.34 -4.76
C GLU A 150 13.92 7.56 -5.26
N ILE A 151 13.71 7.61 -6.58
CA ILE A 151 12.38 7.74 -7.18
C ILE A 151 11.51 6.53 -6.82
N LEU A 152 12.05 5.32 -6.85
CA LEU A 152 11.34 4.12 -6.41
C LEU A 152 10.98 4.22 -4.92
N SER A 153 11.83 4.80 -4.07
CA SER A 153 11.51 5.00 -2.65
C SER A 153 10.41 6.05 -2.41
N ILE A 154 10.21 6.98 -3.35
CA ILE A 154 9.15 8.01 -3.32
C ILE A 154 7.85 7.48 -3.94
N LEU A 155 7.95 6.63 -4.97
CA LEU A 155 6.82 6.05 -5.71
C LEU A 155 6.31 4.75 -5.08
N GLU A 156 7.12 4.08 -4.28
CA GLU A 156 6.60 3.23 -3.22
C GLU A 156 5.75 4.16 -2.35
N PRO A 157 4.40 4.05 -2.35
CA PRO A 157 3.63 4.71 -1.30
C PRO A 157 4.29 4.31 0.01
N GLU A 158 4.40 5.24 0.99
CA GLU A 158 4.84 4.88 2.35
C GLU A 158 4.37 3.48 2.60
N LYS A 159 5.30 2.51 2.73
CA LYS A 159 4.91 1.12 2.95
C LYS A 159 3.92 1.20 4.09
N SER A 160 2.63 1.06 3.79
CA SER A 160 1.70 0.49 4.71
C SER A 160 2.39 -0.83 4.98
N LYS A 161 3.12 -0.86 6.10
CA LYS A 161 3.70 -2.04 6.71
C LYS A 161 2.64 -3.10 6.48
N GLU A 162 2.82 -3.98 5.50
CA GLU A 162 1.83 -5.02 5.21
C GLU A 162 1.90 -5.90 6.45
N LYS A 163 1.08 -5.56 7.45
CA LYS A 163 0.88 -6.37 8.61
C LYS A 163 0.12 -7.57 8.10
N TYR A 164 0.84 -8.63 7.83
CA TYR A 164 0.23 -9.93 7.63
C TYR A 164 0.09 -10.61 8.98
N ASP A 165 -1.04 -11.29 9.18
CA ASP A 165 -1.31 -12.09 10.37
C ASP A 165 -0.57 -13.43 10.30
N ILE A 166 -0.37 -13.97 9.09
CA ILE A 166 0.10 -15.34 8.88
C ILE A 166 1.27 -15.38 7.89
N LEU A 167 2.37 -16.02 8.28
CA LEU A 167 3.46 -16.36 7.37
C LEU A 167 3.30 -17.82 6.92
N ILE A 168 3.30 -18.07 5.62
CA ILE A 168 3.20 -19.41 5.02
C ILE A 168 4.49 -19.68 4.25
N VAL A 169 5.19 -20.77 4.58
CA VAL A 169 6.48 -21.11 3.97
C VAL A 169 6.42 -22.54 3.42
N ASP A 170 6.37 -22.71 2.11
CA ASP A 170 6.24 -24.02 1.47
C ASP A 170 6.88 -24.02 0.08
N ASN A 171 7.47 -25.13 -0.35
CA ASN A 171 8.11 -25.17 -1.67
C ASN A 171 7.12 -25.38 -2.84
N ASP A 172 5.86 -25.68 -2.54
CA ASP A 172 4.78 -25.81 -3.50
C ASP A 172 3.88 -24.56 -3.49
N ASP A 173 3.98 -23.75 -4.55
CA ASP A 173 3.20 -22.53 -4.72
C ASP A 173 1.69 -22.79 -4.73
N SER A 174 1.26 -24.00 -5.12
CA SER A 174 -0.15 -24.40 -5.08
C SER A 174 -0.63 -24.50 -3.64
N THR A 175 0.17 -25.13 -2.77
CA THR A 175 -0.12 -25.19 -1.32
C THR A 175 -0.18 -23.79 -0.73
N ILE A 176 0.77 -22.91 -1.08
CA ILE A 176 0.79 -21.53 -0.61
C ILE A 176 -0.51 -20.83 -0.98
N THR A 177 -0.85 -20.82 -2.27
CA THR A 177 -2.04 -20.14 -2.81
C THR A 177 -3.31 -20.61 -2.12
N VAL A 178 -3.47 -21.93 -1.96
CA VAL A 178 -4.65 -22.53 -1.31
C VAL A 178 -4.78 -22.12 0.16
N LEU A 179 -3.66 -22.02 0.88
CA LEU A 179 -3.67 -21.58 2.27
C LEU A 179 -3.92 -20.06 2.37
N GLU A 180 -3.32 -19.27 1.49
CA GLU A 180 -3.59 -17.82 1.39
C GLU A 180 -5.08 -17.57 1.17
N ASP A 181 -5.68 -18.17 0.13
CA ASP A 181 -7.10 -18.07 -0.17
C ASP A 181 -7.97 -18.46 1.03
N PHE A 182 -7.61 -19.55 1.73
CA PHE A 182 -8.35 -20.02 2.89
C PHE A 182 -8.37 -18.99 4.03
N PHE A 183 -7.25 -18.38 4.35
CA PHE A 183 -7.16 -17.41 5.44
C PHE A 183 -7.67 -16.02 5.06
N GLU A 184 -7.43 -15.59 3.83
CA GLU A 184 -7.91 -14.31 3.30
C GLU A 184 -9.44 -14.30 3.20
N PHE A 185 -10.05 -15.41 2.79
CA PHE A 185 -11.51 -15.57 2.83
C PHE A 185 -12.08 -15.41 4.25
N ASN A 186 -11.28 -15.69 5.28
CA ASN A 186 -11.64 -15.52 6.69
C ASN A 186 -11.14 -14.17 7.27
N GLY A 187 -10.69 -13.23 6.43
CA GLY A 187 -10.35 -11.86 6.81
C GLY A 187 -8.94 -11.66 7.37
N TYR A 188 -8.03 -12.62 7.20
CA TYR A 188 -6.65 -12.52 7.67
C TYR A 188 -5.69 -12.27 6.52
N ALA A 189 -4.72 -11.38 6.73
CA ALA A 189 -3.69 -11.10 5.73
C ALA A 189 -2.58 -12.15 5.80
N CYS A 190 -2.19 -12.69 4.64
CA CYS A 190 -1.15 -13.71 4.53
C CYS A 190 0.09 -13.23 3.81
N LYS A 191 1.20 -13.92 4.05
CA LYS A 191 2.41 -13.79 3.25
C LYS A 191 2.98 -15.17 2.92
N GLY A 192 2.89 -15.57 1.67
CA GLY A 192 3.48 -16.78 1.12
C GLY A 192 4.95 -16.62 0.73
N MET A 193 5.77 -17.63 1.03
CA MET A 193 7.18 -17.67 0.66
C MET A 193 7.63 -19.08 0.28
N SER A 194 8.37 -19.21 -0.81
CA SER A 194 8.78 -20.52 -1.34
C SER A 194 10.09 -21.10 -0.78
N ASN A 195 10.73 -20.41 0.15
CA ASN A 195 12.05 -20.78 0.67
C ASN A 195 12.27 -20.26 2.10
N GLY A 196 13.06 -21.01 2.88
CA GLY A 196 13.26 -20.73 4.29
C GLY A 196 14.15 -19.51 4.56
N THR A 197 15.13 -19.24 3.68
CA THR A 197 16.07 -18.13 3.86
C THR A 197 15.35 -16.78 3.75
N LYS A 198 14.52 -16.58 2.73
CA LYS A 198 13.72 -15.35 2.62
C LYS A 198 12.70 -15.25 3.75
N ALA A 199 12.15 -16.35 4.25
CA ALA A 199 11.27 -16.33 5.43
C ALA A 199 11.96 -15.76 6.67
N LEU A 200 13.21 -16.15 6.94
CA LEU A 200 14.00 -15.57 8.03
C LEU A 200 14.30 -14.09 7.82
N GLU A 201 14.54 -13.66 6.58
CA GLU A 201 14.73 -12.24 6.26
C GLU A 201 13.45 -11.42 6.44
N GLU A 202 12.30 -11.98 6.07
CA GLU A 202 11.00 -11.35 6.23
C GLU A 202 10.63 -11.17 7.71
N LEU A 203 10.92 -12.18 8.54
CA LEU A 203 10.72 -12.10 9.98
C LEU A 203 11.60 -11.04 10.65
N LYS A 204 12.68 -10.56 10.03
CA LYS A 204 13.41 -9.39 10.56
C LYS A 204 12.61 -8.09 10.42
N ARG A 205 11.65 -8.06 9.49
CA ARG A 205 10.85 -6.88 9.14
C ARG A 205 9.47 -6.90 9.79
N TYR A 206 8.87 -8.07 9.94
CA TYR A 206 7.49 -8.22 10.43
C TYR A 206 7.34 -9.37 11.43
N THR A 207 6.35 -9.24 12.30
CA THR A 207 6.02 -10.25 13.32
C THR A 207 4.61 -10.76 13.07
N PRO A 208 4.44 -11.94 12.44
CA PRO A 208 3.12 -12.54 12.26
C PRO A 208 2.55 -13.02 13.59
N LYS A 209 1.23 -13.23 13.60
CA LYS A 209 0.53 -13.92 14.69
C LYS A 209 0.67 -15.44 14.60
N LEU A 210 0.84 -15.99 13.39
CA LEU A 210 0.93 -17.42 13.12
C LEU A 210 1.96 -17.73 12.04
N ILE A 211 2.70 -18.82 12.21
CA ILE A 211 3.65 -19.31 11.19
C ILE A 211 3.26 -20.74 10.79
N LEU A 212 3.10 -20.95 9.48
CA LEU A 212 2.93 -22.25 8.85
C LEU A 212 4.16 -22.53 8.00
N ILE A 213 4.85 -23.64 8.25
CA ILE A 213 6.12 -23.93 7.58
C ILE A 213 6.23 -25.39 7.16
N SER A 214 6.68 -25.62 5.92
CA SER A 214 7.03 -26.95 5.45
C SER A 214 8.34 -27.41 6.05
N ILE A 215 8.39 -28.68 6.45
CA ILE A 215 9.63 -29.32 6.90
C ILE A 215 10.61 -29.47 5.73
N ILE A 216 10.09 -29.76 4.54
CA ILE A 216 10.87 -29.93 3.31
C ILE A 216 10.80 -28.62 2.54
N LEU A 217 11.94 -27.96 2.40
CA LEU A 217 12.12 -26.71 1.67
C LEU A 217 13.36 -26.85 0.76
N PRO A 218 13.47 -26.05 -0.33
CA PRO A 218 14.51 -26.25 -1.33
C PRO A 218 15.90 -25.85 -0.86
N ASP A 219 16.01 -24.97 0.13
CA ASP A 219 17.27 -24.34 0.56
C ASP A 219 17.73 -24.79 1.95
N ILE A 220 16.86 -24.70 2.95
CA ILE A 220 17.15 -25.06 4.34
C ILE A 220 15.97 -25.82 4.95
N LYS A 221 16.21 -26.85 5.78
CA LYS A 221 15.10 -27.63 6.35
C LYS A 221 14.21 -26.74 7.23
N GLY A 222 12.90 -26.93 7.16
CA GLY A 222 11.95 -26.10 7.92
C GLY A 222 12.11 -26.18 9.43
N ASN A 223 12.59 -27.31 9.96
CA ASN A 223 12.91 -27.44 11.38
C ASN A 223 14.13 -26.60 11.78
N ASP A 224 15.11 -26.43 10.88
CA ASP A 224 16.28 -25.58 11.13
C ASP A 224 15.87 -24.09 11.08
N VAL A 225 14.89 -23.74 10.23
CA VAL A 225 14.24 -22.42 10.22
C VAL A 225 13.53 -22.18 11.55
N SER A 226 12.72 -23.14 12.02
CA SER A 226 12.03 -23.04 13.31
C SER A 226 13.00 -22.83 14.47
N ASP A 227 14.10 -23.57 14.53
CA ASP A 227 15.11 -23.40 15.58
C ASP A 227 15.71 -21.98 15.58
N LYS A 228 15.99 -21.43 14.39
CA LYS A 228 16.45 -20.04 14.23
C LYS A 228 15.38 -19.04 14.68
N ILE A 229 14.12 -19.23 14.29
CA ILE A 229 13.00 -18.38 14.70
C ILE A 229 12.87 -18.37 16.24
N ARG A 230 12.97 -19.54 16.88
CA ARG A 230 12.88 -19.65 18.35
C ARG A 230 14.06 -19.05 19.09
N SER A 231 15.19 -18.81 18.43
CA SER A 231 16.32 -18.07 19.02
C SER A 231 16.05 -16.57 19.16
N TYR A 232 15.07 -16.03 18.41
CA TYR A 232 14.71 -14.63 18.45
C TYR A 232 13.67 -14.35 19.55
N LYS A 233 13.98 -13.41 20.46
CA LYS A 233 13.14 -13.11 21.64
C LYS A 233 11.70 -12.74 21.28
N ASN A 234 11.49 -12.04 20.18
CA ASN A 234 10.18 -11.58 19.71
C ASN A 234 9.34 -12.67 19.01
N PHE A 235 9.90 -13.86 18.74
CA PHE A 235 9.18 -14.96 18.07
C PHE A 235 9.02 -16.21 18.92
N LYS A 236 9.45 -16.17 20.19
CA LYS A 236 9.46 -17.33 21.07
C LYS A 236 8.06 -17.90 21.31
N ASP A 237 7.08 -17.01 21.44
CA ASP A 237 5.70 -17.35 21.80
C ASP A 237 4.75 -17.42 20.61
N ILE A 238 5.24 -17.12 19.40
CA ILE A 238 4.41 -17.15 18.19
C ILE A 238 4.10 -18.60 17.83
N PRO A 239 2.81 -18.96 17.68
CA PRO A 239 2.43 -20.31 17.30
C PRO A 239 3.02 -20.65 15.93
N LEU A 240 3.68 -21.81 15.87
CA LEU A 240 4.33 -22.32 14.67
C LEU A 240 3.83 -23.74 14.42
N PHE A 241 3.27 -23.98 13.24
CA PHE A 241 2.81 -25.29 12.83
C PHE A 241 3.59 -25.77 11.61
N TYR A 242 3.96 -27.04 11.63
CA TYR A 242 4.48 -27.69 10.43
C TYR A 242 3.35 -28.09 9.48
N ILE A 243 3.61 -28.03 8.18
CA ILE A 243 2.76 -28.62 7.14
C ILE A 243 3.64 -29.54 6.30
N THR A 244 3.39 -30.85 6.25
CA THR A 244 4.40 -31.76 5.68
C THR A 244 3.82 -32.98 4.98
N VAL A 245 4.53 -33.46 3.96
CA VAL A 245 4.29 -34.77 3.31
C VAL A 245 5.01 -35.93 4.03
N LEU A 246 5.80 -35.64 5.07
CA LEU A 246 6.47 -36.67 5.86
C LEU A 246 5.46 -37.56 6.60
N SER A 247 5.93 -38.74 7.01
CA SER A 247 5.11 -39.62 7.84
C SER A 247 4.74 -38.96 9.17
N GLU A 248 3.61 -39.37 9.74
CA GLU A 248 3.14 -38.85 11.01
C GLU A 248 4.17 -39.01 12.14
N THR A 249 4.84 -40.17 12.17
CA THR A 249 5.89 -40.48 13.15
C THR A 249 7.07 -39.51 13.06
N GLU A 250 7.49 -39.13 11.87
CA GLU A 250 8.53 -38.12 11.64
C GLU A 250 8.05 -36.73 12.03
N ALA A 251 6.83 -36.36 11.66
CA ALA A 251 6.24 -35.06 11.99
C ALA A 251 6.14 -34.86 13.52
N ILE A 252 5.71 -35.88 14.27
CA ILE A 252 5.67 -35.88 15.73
C ILE A 252 7.07 -35.68 16.31
N LYS A 253 8.06 -36.45 15.82
CA LYS A 253 9.44 -36.38 16.30
C LYS A 253 10.04 -34.97 16.13
N ILE A 254 9.82 -34.36 14.97
CA ILE A 254 10.33 -33.02 14.66
C ILE A 254 9.60 -31.94 15.48
N THR A 255 8.28 -32.04 15.59
CA THR A 255 7.45 -31.12 16.39
C THR A 255 7.90 -31.11 17.86
N ASN A 256 8.08 -32.29 18.45
CA ASN A 256 8.54 -32.44 19.83
C ASN A 256 9.96 -31.89 20.05
N LYS A 257 10.87 -32.08 19.09
CA LYS A 257 12.24 -31.58 19.17
C LYS A 257 12.32 -30.06 19.10
N THR A 258 11.53 -29.43 18.24
CA THR A 258 11.61 -27.99 17.93
C THR A 258 10.67 -27.11 18.75
N LYS A 259 9.85 -27.73 19.62
CA LYS A 259 8.79 -27.04 20.40
C LYS A 259 7.84 -26.25 19.49
N ALA A 260 7.56 -26.78 18.31
CA ALA A 260 6.50 -26.27 17.46
C ALA A 260 5.14 -26.53 18.13
N THR A 261 4.15 -25.71 17.82
CA THR A 261 2.79 -25.79 18.40
C THR A 261 2.04 -27.02 17.91
N GLY A 262 2.34 -27.49 16.69
CA GLY A 262 1.77 -28.70 16.14
C GLY A 262 2.21 -28.93 14.69
N TYR A 263 1.53 -29.87 14.03
CA TYR A 263 1.72 -30.16 12.62
C TYR A 263 0.40 -30.49 11.93
N PHE A 264 0.41 -30.44 10.59
CA PHE A 264 -0.60 -30.95 9.67
C PHE A 264 0.08 -31.79 8.59
N LEU A 265 -0.57 -32.89 8.21
CA LEU A 265 -0.08 -33.75 7.13
C LEU A 265 -0.71 -33.32 5.81
N LYS A 266 0.07 -33.37 4.73
CA LYS A 266 -0.43 -33.20 3.38
C LYS A 266 -0.86 -34.55 2.81
N PRO A 267 -2.01 -34.64 2.12
CA PRO A 267 -3.02 -33.60 1.96
C PRO A 267 -3.81 -33.36 3.26
N PHE A 268 -4.13 -32.10 3.57
CA PHE A 268 -4.91 -31.71 4.76
C PHE A 268 -6.32 -31.28 4.38
N ASN A 269 -7.26 -31.42 5.31
CA ASN A 269 -8.62 -30.89 5.18
C ASN A 269 -8.72 -29.51 5.84
N PHE A 270 -9.39 -28.55 5.21
CA PHE A 270 -9.64 -27.22 5.80
C PHE A 270 -10.31 -27.27 7.18
N THR A 271 -11.10 -28.31 7.46
CA THR A 271 -11.73 -28.54 8.77
C THR A 271 -10.68 -28.69 9.87
N GLU A 272 -9.54 -29.33 9.59
CA GLU A 272 -8.44 -29.46 10.54
C GLU A 272 -7.76 -28.10 10.77
N LEU A 273 -7.58 -27.32 9.70
CA LEU A 273 -6.96 -26.00 9.75
C LEU A 273 -7.79 -24.97 10.51
N LYS A 274 -9.12 -25.14 10.62
CA LYS A 274 -9.99 -24.23 11.41
C LYS A 274 -9.52 -24.05 12.85
N ARG A 275 -8.81 -25.02 13.43
CA ARG A 275 -8.27 -24.88 14.79
C ARG A 275 -7.24 -23.76 14.90
N LEU A 276 -6.63 -23.33 13.79
CA LEU A 276 -5.62 -22.27 13.75
C LEU A 276 -6.18 -20.88 14.03
N PHE A 277 -7.47 -20.64 13.75
CA PHE A 277 -8.12 -19.35 14.01
C PHE A 277 -8.14 -18.97 15.49
N ARG A 278 -7.93 -19.91 16.42
CA ARG A 278 -7.80 -19.59 17.86
C ARG A 278 -6.56 -18.75 18.18
N TYR A 279 -5.61 -18.67 17.25
CA TYR A 279 -4.33 -17.98 17.41
C TYR A 279 -4.28 -16.61 16.71
N LEU A 280 -5.37 -16.19 16.04
CA LEU A 280 -5.39 -15.05 15.11
C LEU A 280 -6.38 -13.95 15.52
#